data_AF-A0A920W6R7-F1
#
_entry.id   AF-A0A920W6R7-F1
#
_cell.length_a   1.000
_cell.length_b   1.000
_cell.length_c   1.000
_cell.angle_alpha   90.00
_cell.angle_beta   90.00
_cell.angle_gamma   90.00
#
_symmetry.space_group_name_H-M   'P 1'
#
loop_
_entity.id
_entity.type
_entity.pdbx_description
1 polymer ?
#
loop_
_entity_poly.entity_id
_entity_poly.type
_entity_poly.pdbx_seq_one_letter_code
_entity_poly.pdbx_strand_id
1 'polypeptide(L)'
;MVPDGRVNGSSRIRIAWVGDQSSPVDTINGFTEVYMDARGAKGSWEALVYYVNQEKTAAIQTLADNAQWFEDHMPWDPNYRKEGVLGITANAIDVVVEIGDAGPITPIGINLPNDQSVREAYGSKSVSLSNVTEAYELSRPVRTAMNLPGMMGSSTVSRMGQFRGRTDD
;
A
#
# COMPACT_ATOMS: atom_id res chain seq x y z
N MET A 1 -7.62 -20.14 -14.97
CA MET A 1 -8.67 -20.62 -15.90
C MET A 1 -8.90 -22.12 -15.68
N VAL A 2 -10.14 -22.60 -15.65
CA VAL A 2 -10.43 -24.06 -15.63
C VAL A 2 -10.17 -24.60 -17.06
N PRO A 3 -9.76 -25.87 -17.25
CA PRO A 3 -9.48 -26.41 -18.58
C PRO A 3 -10.63 -26.33 -19.62
N ASP A 4 -11.86 -26.00 -19.19
CA ASP A 4 -13.05 -25.85 -20.04
C ASP A 4 -13.35 -24.39 -20.45
N GLY A 5 -12.43 -23.45 -20.21
CA GLY A 5 -12.62 -22.03 -20.52
C GLY A 5 -13.57 -21.30 -19.56
N ARG A 6 -14.07 -21.96 -18.51
CA ARG A 6 -14.87 -21.30 -17.48
C ARG A 6 -13.97 -20.61 -16.46
N VAL A 7 -14.37 -19.39 -16.11
CA VAL A 7 -13.82 -18.65 -14.97
C VAL A 7 -14.30 -19.35 -13.69
N ASN A 8 -13.37 -19.94 -12.92
CA ASN A 8 -13.71 -20.58 -11.64
C ASN A 8 -14.26 -19.54 -10.64
N GLY A 9 -14.96 -20.00 -9.60
CA GLY A 9 -15.60 -19.12 -8.62
C GLY A 9 -14.63 -18.11 -7.99
N SER A 10 -13.40 -18.51 -7.68
CA SER A 10 -12.40 -17.60 -7.11
C SER A 10 -11.94 -16.53 -8.11
N SER A 11 -11.86 -16.84 -9.40
CA SER A 11 -11.51 -15.86 -10.43
C SER A 11 -12.66 -14.88 -10.69
N ARG A 12 -13.94 -15.31 -10.57
CA ARG A 12 -15.09 -14.41 -10.68
C ARG A 12 -15.10 -13.36 -9.56
N ILE A 13 -14.83 -13.79 -8.33
CA ILE A 13 -14.72 -12.88 -7.18
C ILE A 13 -13.58 -11.88 -7.40
N ARG A 14 -12.41 -12.35 -7.84
CA ARG A 14 -11.27 -11.46 -8.16
C ARG A 14 -11.60 -10.44 -9.25
N ILE A 15 -12.26 -10.86 -10.33
CA ILE A 15 -12.66 -9.95 -11.41
C ILE A 15 -13.67 -8.91 -10.91
N ALA A 16 -14.68 -9.33 -10.14
CA ALA A 16 -15.65 -8.41 -9.55
C ALA A 16 -14.96 -7.42 -8.59
N TRP A 17 -14.02 -7.93 -7.78
CA TRP A 17 -13.22 -7.11 -6.87
C TRP A 17 -12.36 -6.09 -7.62
N VAL A 18 -11.66 -6.47 -8.68
CA VAL A 18 -10.90 -5.52 -9.52
C VAL A 18 -11.82 -4.49 -10.18
N GLY A 19 -13.00 -4.91 -10.63
CA GLY A 19 -13.98 -4.04 -11.28
C GLY A 19 -14.62 -3.00 -10.36
N ASP A 20 -14.61 -3.21 -9.04
CA ASP A 20 -15.13 -2.25 -8.07
C ASP A 20 -14.11 -1.16 -7.75
N GLN A 21 -14.22 -0.02 -8.41
CA GLN A 21 -13.31 1.12 -8.23
C GLN A 21 -13.93 2.26 -7.42
N SER A 22 -15.21 2.15 -7.06
CA SER A 22 -15.97 3.26 -6.45
C SER A 22 -16.30 3.05 -4.98
N SER A 23 -16.25 1.81 -4.48
CA SER A 23 -16.59 1.54 -3.09
C SER A 23 -15.58 2.18 -2.14
N PRO A 24 -16.04 2.95 -1.13
CA PRO A 24 -15.15 3.56 -0.15
C PRO A 24 -14.60 2.56 0.87
N VAL A 25 -15.26 1.41 1.04
CA VAL A 25 -14.87 0.31 1.92
C VAL A 25 -14.67 -0.93 1.05
N ASP A 26 -13.60 -1.66 1.31
CA ASP A 26 -13.24 -2.85 0.54
C ASP A 26 -12.58 -3.90 1.48
N THR A 27 -12.43 -5.12 0.99
CA THR A 27 -11.95 -6.25 1.76
C THR A 27 -11.16 -7.23 0.90
N ILE A 28 -10.19 -7.87 1.55
CA ILE A 28 -9.56 -9.09 1.06
C ILE A 28 -9.93 -10.18 2.06
N ASN A 29 -10.38 -11.33 1.59
CA ASN A 29 -10.67 -12.49 2.43
C ASN A 29 -10.57 -13.76 1.59
N GLY A 30 -9.50 -14.52 1.78
CA GLY A 30 -9.28 -15.73 1.02
C GLY A 30 -7.87 -16.27 1.12
N PHE A 31 -7.58 -17.29 0.30
CA PHE A 31 -6.25 -17.84 0.15
C PHE A 31 -5.51 -17.05 -0.94
N THR A 32 -4.55 -16.22 -0.55
CA THR A 32 -3.95 -15.21 -1.46
C THR A 32 -2.51 -15.52 -1.79
N GLU A 33 -1.65 -15.53 -0.77
CA GLU A 33 -0.21 -15.52 -0.96
C GLU A 33 0.38 -16.92 -0.81
N VAL A 34 1.27 -17.30 -1.74
CA VAL A 34 1.84 -18.65 -1.78
C VAL A 34 3.22 -18.75 -1.13
N TYR A 35 3.69 -17.69 -0.47
CA TYR A 35 5.05 -17.59 0.07
C TYR A 35 5.38 -18.68 1.09
N MET A 36 4.38 -19.15 1.83
CA MET A 36 4.54 -20.15 2.89
C MET A 36 4.54 -21.60 2.36
N ASP A 37 4.15 -21.82 1.10
CA ASP A 37 4.25 -23.14 0.47
C ASP A 37 5.58 -23.25 -0.28
N ALA A 38 6.42 -24.22 0.11
CA ALA A 38 7.69 -24.48 -0.55
C ALA A 38 7.57 -24.78 -2.05
N ARG A 39 6.39 -25.21 -2.52
CA ARG A 39 6.10 -25.39 -3.96
C ARG A 39 5.39 -24.21 -4.62
N GLY A 40 5.00 -23.19 -3.85
CA GLY A 40 4.29 -22.02 -4.35
C GLY A 40 2.91 -22.32 -4.93
N ALA A 41 2.25 -23.39 -4.49
CA ALA A 41 0.98 -23.86 -5.08
C ALA A 41 -0.25 -23.56 -4.21
N LYS A 42 -0.08 -23.50 -2.88
CA LYS A 42 -1.16 -23.28 -1.92
C LYS A 42 -1.04 -21.91 -1.28
N GLY A 43 -2.12 -21.13 -1.35
CA GLY A 43 -2.19 -19.83 -0.67
C GLY A 43 -2.40 -19.99 0.83
N SER A 44 -1.73 -19.17 1.64
CA SER A 44 -2.10 -18.91 3.03
C SER A 44 -3.42 -18.12 3.07
N TRP A 45 -4.20 -18.33 4.12
CA TRP A 45 -5.42 -17.56 4.32
C TRP A 45 -5.08 -16.20 4.96
N GLU A 46 -5.68 -15.15 4.43
CA GLU A 46 -5.62 -13.80 4.98
C GLU A 46 -6.98 -13.13 4.88
N ALA A 47 -7.21 -12.17 5.78
CA ALA A 47 -8.29 -11.23 5.62
C ALA A 47 -7.94 -9.84 6.15
N LEU A 48 -8.44 -8.82 5.46
CA LEU A 48 -8.45 -7.46 5.94
C LEU A 48 -9.71 -6.71 5.49
N VAL A 49 -10.09 -5.71 6.28
CA VAL A 49 -11.12 -4.73 5.94
C VAL A 49 -10.50 -3.35 6.03
N TYR A 50 -10.73 -2.54 5.02
CA TYR A 50 -10.14 -1.21 4.90
C TYR A 50 -11.09 -0.24 4.23
N TYR A 51 -10.79 1.05 4.36
CA TYR A 51 -11.45 2.10 3.60
C TYR A 51 -10.44 3.02 2.93
N VAL A 52 -10.86 3.67 1.85
CA VAL A 52 -10.02 4.60 1.10
C VAL A 52 -9.85 5.88 1.90
N ASN A 53 -8.60 6.27 2.17
CA ASN A 53 -8.26 7.56 2.72
C ASN A 53 -8.18 8.58 1.58
N GLN A 54 -9.24 9.37 1.40
CA GLN A 54 -9.33 10.29 0.26
C GLN A 54 -8.26 11.38 0.28
N GLU A 55 -7.89 11.89 1.45
CA GLU A 55 -6.88 12.95 1.59
C GLU A 55 -5.49 12.44 1.17
N LYS A 56 -5.05 11.31 1.74
CA LYS A 56 -3.75 10.70 1.40
C LYS A 56 -3.75 10.18 -0.05
N THR A 57 -4.89 9.71 -0.54
CA THR A 57 -5.03 9.28 -1.95
C THR A 57 -4.86 10.45 -2.90
N ALA A 58 -5.44 11.62 -2.60
CA ALA A 58 -5.27 12.82 -3.43
C ALA A 58 -3.79 13.24 -3.53
N ALA A 59 -3.01 13.09 -2.44
CA ALA A 59 -1.57 13.33 -2.47
C ALA A 59 -0.82 12.34 -3.39
N ILE A 60 -1.14 11.04 -3.32
CA ILE A 60 -0.57 10.03 -4.22
C ILE A 60 -0.96 10.31 -5.67
N GLN A 61 -2.22 10.68 -5.93
CA GLN A 61 -2.69 11.00 -7.28
C GLN A 61 -1.96 12.23 -7.84
N THR A 62 -1.74 13.25 -7.01
CA THR A 62 -0.96 14.43 -7.42
C THR A 62 0.46 14.03 -7.84
N LEU A 63 1.10 13.11 -7.11
CA LEU A 63 2.43 12.59 -7.51
C LEU A 63 2.36 11.81 -8.82
N ALA A 64 1.32 10.97 -9.00
CA ALA A 64 1.11 10.20 -10.21
C ALA A 64 0.89 11.10 -11.44
N ASP A 65 0.10 12.17 -11.30
CA ASP A 65 -0.18 13.14 -12.36
C ASP A 65 1.08 13.92 -12.77
N ASN A 66 2.06 14.04 -11.87
CA ASN A 66 3.34 14.69 -12.11
C ASN A 66 4.48 13.69 -12.41
N ALA A 67 4.19 12.41 -12.65
CA ALA A 67 5.21 11.37 -12.83
C ALA A 67 6.22 11.71 -13.94
N GLN A 68 5.75 12.27 -15.07
CA GLN A 68 6.65 12.68 -16.15
C GLN A 68 7.60 13.80 -15.72
N TRP A 69 7.12 14.77 -14.93
CA TRP A 69 7.98 15.84 -14.42
C TRP A 69 9.14 15.27 -13.60
N PHE A 70 8.88 14.29 -12.74
CA PHE A 70 9.94 13.64 -11.97
C PHE A 70 10.94 12.92 -12.88
N GLU A 71 10.47 12.13 -13.85
CA GLU A 71 11.32 11.41 -14.81
C GLU A 71 12.22 12.36 -15.61
N ASP A 72 11.68 13.48 -16.08
CA ASP A 72 12.41 14.50 -16.86
C ASP A 72 13.53 15.18 -16.05
N HIS A 73 13.40 15.19 -14.72
CA HIS A 73 14.35 15.83 -13.80
C HIS A 73 15.28 14.83 -13.09
N MET A 74 15.26 13.56 -13.47
CA MET A 74 16.14 12.56 -12.88
C MET A 74 17.62 12.81 -13.23
N PRO A 75 18.56 12.50 -12.32
CA PRO A 75 19.97 12.86 -12.45
C PRO A 75 20.76 11.97 -13.43
N TRP A 76 20.14 10.97 -14.05
CA TRP A 76 20.78 10.11 -15.03
C TRP A 76 20.67 10.66 -16.46
N ASP A 77 21.47 10.08 -17.34
CA ASP A 77 21.55 10.45 -18.77
C ASP A 77 20.16 10.44 -19.41
N PRO A 78 19.79 11.50 -20.18
CA PRO A 78 18.50 11.59 -20.84
C PRO A 78 18.12 10.37 -21.69
N ASN A 79 19.08 9.65 -22.25
CA ASN A 79 18.83 8.46 -23.07
C ASN A 79 18.22 7.28 -22.28
N TYR A 80 18.28 7.31 -20.94
CA TYR A 80 17.66 6.30 -20.07
C TYR A 80 16.33 6.76 -19.47
N ARG A 81 15.87 7.97 -19.78
CA ARG A 81 14.59 8.50 -19.31
C ARG A 81 13.46 7.95 -20.18
N LYS A 82 12.33 7.68 -19.55
CA LYS A 82 11.12 7.20 -20.24
C LYS A 82 10.30 8.36 -20.77
N GLU A 83 9.89 8.27 -22.03
CA GLU A 83 8.87 9.14 -22.59
C GLU A 83 7.48 8.58 -22.26
N GLY A 84 6.54 9.46 -21.86
CA GLY A 84 5.15 9.08 -21.61
C GLY A 84 4.95 8.21 -20.37
N VAL A 85 5.62 8.54 -19.27
CA VAL A 85 5.47 7.85 -17.99
C VAL A 85 4.02 7.90 -17.54
N LEU A 86 3.44 6.70 -17.37
CA LEU A 86 2.14 6.54 -16.75
C LEU A 86 2.33 6.58 -15.22
N GLY A 87 1.60 7.48 -14.56
CA GLY A 87 1.55 7.57 -13.11
C GLY A 87 1.02 6.28 -12.48
N ILE A 88 1.40 6.04 -11.22
CA ILE A 88 0.94 4.86 -10.48
C ILE A 88 -0.51 5.10 -10.03
N THR A 89 -1.44 4.23 -10.45
CA THR A 89 -2.78 4.19 -9.89
C THR A 89 -2.74 3.42 -8.56
N ALA A 90 -2.61 4.15 -7.45
CA ALA A 90 -2.61 3.55 -6.11
C ALA A 90 -3.49 4.37 -5.15
N ASN A 91 -4.28 3.66 -4.34
CA ASN A 91 -5.06 4.28 -3.28
C ASN A 91 -4.31 4.22 -1.95
N ALA A 92 -4.36 5.31 -1.19
CA ALA A 92 -4.05 5.27 0.22
C ALA A 92 -5.27 4.70 0.97
N ILE A 93 -5.05 3.70 1.83
CA ILE A 93 -6.11 3.06 2.59
C ILE A 93 -5.79 3.11 4.08
N ASP A 94 -6.83 3.15 4.90
CA ASP A 94 -6.71 2.93 6.34
C ASP A 94 -7.35 1.59 6.69
N VAL A 95 -6.57 0.76 7.35
CA VAL A 95 -6.96 -0.61 7.71
C VAL A 95 -7.73 -0.60 9.02
N VAL A 96 -8.85 -1.32 9.05
CA VAL A 96 -9.71 -1.46 10.23
C VAL A 96 -9.31 -2.71 11.04
N VAL A 97 -9.08 -3.83 10.34
CA VAL A 97 -8.70 -5.11 10.94
C VAL A 97 -7.90 -5.94 9.95
N GLU A 98 -6.94 -6.69 10.47
CA GLU A 98 -6.10 -7.66 9.75
C GLU A 98 -6.04 -8.96 10.52
N ILE A 99 -6.06 -10.09 9.81
CA ILE A 99 -5.97 -11.42 10.40
C ILE A 99 -5.42 -12.42 9.36
N GLY A 100 -4.88 -13.54 9.85
CA GLY A 100 -4.26 -14.54 9.00
C GLY A 100 -2.89 -14.06 8.54
N ASP A 101 -2.53 -14.26 7.27
CA ASP A 101 -1.21 -13.85 6.80
C ASP A 101 -1.04 -12.32 6.66
N ALA A 102 -2.14 -11.56 6.73
CA ALA A 102 -2.14 -10.09 6.75
C ALA A 102 -1.86 -9.49 8.14
N GLY A 103 -1.84 -10.29 9.22
CA GLY A 103 -1.64 -9.79 10.59
C GLY A 103 -1.30 -10.89 11.60
N PRO A 104 -0.42 -10.67 12.59
CA PRO A 104 -0.05 -9.37 13.15
C PRO A 104 1.13 -8.68 12.45
N ILE A 105 1.80 -9.35 11.51
CA ILE A 105 2.84 -8.73 10.68
C ILE A 105 2.16 -8.15 9.45
N THR A 106 1.87 -6.85 9.52
CA THR A 106 1.09 -6.15 8.50
C THR A 106 1.98 -5.70 7.33
N PRO A 107 1.52 -5.87 6.07
CA PRO A 107 2.19 -5.29 4.91
C PRO A 107 2.03 -3.77 4.90
N ILE A 108 2.94 -3.04 4.25
CA ILE A 108 2.78 -1.59 4.03
C ILE A 108 2.05 -1.27 2.72
N GLY A 109 1.93 -2.25 1.84
CA GLY A 109 1.23 -2.13 0.56
C GLY A 109 0.83 -3.49 -0.01
N ILE A 110 -0.24 -3.50 -0.80
CA ILE A 110 -0.83 -4.70 -1.40
C ILE A 110 -0.99 -4.47 -2.90
N ASN A 111 -0.74 -5.49 -3.72
CA ASN A 111 -0.99 -5.46 -5.16
C ASN A 111 -1.62 -6.77 -5.61
N LEU A 112 -2.95 -6.75 -5.81
CA LEU A 112 -3.73 -7.95 -6.09
C LEU A 112 -4.65 -7.74 -7.31
N PRO A 113 -5.14 -8.82 -7.94
CA PRO A 113 -4.88 -10.23 -7.64
C PRO A 113 -3.54 -10.74 -8.17
N ASN A 114 -3.08 -11.88 -7.63
CA ASN A 114 -1.88 -12.60 -8.10
C ASN A 114 -2.06 -13.33 -9.45
N ASP A 115 -3.30 -13.58 -9.89
CA ASP A 115 -3.58 -14.30 -11.15
C ASP A 115 -3.24 -13.42 -12.36
N GLN A 116 -2.14 -13.76 -13.05
CA GLN A 116 -1.63 -13.00 -14.19
C GLN A 116 -2.66 -12.84 -15.32
N SER A 117 -3.48 -13.86 -15.57
CA SER A 117 -4.51 -13.77 -16.61
C SER A 117 -5.60 -12.76 -16.26
N VAL A 118 -5.91 -12.61 -14.96
CA VAL A 118 -6.83 -11.58 -14.49
C VAL A 118 -6.18 -10.20 -14.57
N ARG A 119 -4.90 -10.08 -14.21
CA ARG A 119 -4.17 -8.81 -14.29
C ARG A 119 -4.09 -8.27 -15.72
N GLU A 120 -3.80 -9.14 -16.67
CA GLU A 120 -3.69 -8.77 -18.09
C GLU A 120 -5.03 -8.37 -18.70
N ALA A 121 -6.12 -9.07 -18.34
CA ALA A 121 -7.43 -8.84 -18.93
C ALA A 121 -8.29 -7.79 -18.21
N TYR A 122 -8.12 -7.64 -16.90
CA TYR A 122 -9.00 -6.82 -16.05
C TYR A 122 -8.25 -5.82 -15.16
N GLY A 123 -6.93 -5.96 -14.99
CA GLY A 123 -6.10 -5.09 -14.16
C GLY A 123 -5.86 -5.62 -12.75
N SER A 124 -5.26 -4.76 -11.91
CA SER A 124 -4.97 -5.02 -10.49
C SER A 124 -5.27 -3.78 -9.66
N LYS A 125 -5.46 -3.95 -8.36
CA LYS A 125 -5.52 -2.88 -7.38
C LYS A 125 -4.23 -2.83 -6.58
N SER A 126 -3.58 -1.66 -6.58
CA SER A 126 -2.48 -1.34 -5.68
C SER A 126 -2.95 -0.41 -4.59
N VAL A 127 -2.70 -0.78 -3.33
CA VAL A 127 -3.08 0.02 -2.16
C VAL A 127 -1.91 0.17 -1.19
N SER A 128 -1.82 1.34 -0.56
CA SER A 128 -0.83 1.68 0.45
C SER A 128 -1.49 1.84 1.82
N LEU A 129 -1.04 1.08 2.81
CA LEU A 129 -1.66 1.03 4.15
C LEU A 129 -1.12 2.20 4.99
N SER A 130 -1.90 3.28 5.01
CA SER A 130 -1.48 4.58 5.48
C SER A 130 -1.37 4.68 7.00
N ASN A 131 -2.38 4.21 7.73
CA ASN A 131 -2.35 4.15 9.19
C ASN A 131 -1.30 3.16 9.72
N VAL A 132 -1.04 2.06 9.01
CA VAL A 132 0.04 1.11 9.33
C VAL A 132 1.41 1.79 9.19
N THR A 133 1.66 2.43 8.04
CA THR A 133 2.92 3.15 7.81
C THR A 133 3.12 4.25 8.85
N GLU A 134 2.06 4.99 9.17
CA GLU A 134 2.07 6.03 10.20
C GLU A 134 2.38 5.47 11.60
N ALA A 135 1.79 4.32 11.97
CA ALA A 135 2.10 3.64 13.22
C ALA A 135 3.56 3.18 13.30
N TYR A 136 4.13 2.68 12.18
CA TYR A 136 5.55 2.38 12.10
C TYR A 136 6.43 3.62 12.31
N GLU A 137 6.11 4.75 11.69
CA GLU A 137 6.88 6.00 11.90
C GLU A 137 6.71 6.57 13.32
N LEU A 138 5.54 6.40 13.93
CA LEU A 138 5.27 6.84 15.30
C LEU A 138 5.97 5.98 16.36
N SER A 139 6.12 4.67 16.11
CA SER A 139 6.76 3.72 17.02
C SER A 139 8.29 3.72 16.94
N ARG A 140 8.87 4.32 15.89
CA ARG A 140 10.32 4.50 15.82
C ARG A 140 10.79 5.42 16.95
N PRO A 141 11.87 5.05 17.67
CA PRO A 141 12.49 5.97 18.61
C PRO A 141 12.88 7.24 17.86
N VAL A 142 12.69 8.40 18.49
CA VAL A 142 13.10 9.68 17.93
C VAL A 142 14.54 9.54 17.45
N ARG A 143 14.79 9.73 16.15
CA ARG A 143 16.14 9.77 15.62
C ARG A 143 16.89 10.87 16.36
N THR A 144 17.69 10.50 17.36
CA THR A 144 18.73 11.36 17.96
C THR A 144 19.93 11.50 16.99
N ALA A 145 19.71 11.28 15.69
CA ALA A 145 20.72 11.43 14.67
C ALA A 145 20.73 12.89 14.23
N MET A 146 21.67 13.62 14.84
CA MET A 146 22.10 14.98 14.51
C MET A 146 21.13 16.10 14.90
N ASN A 147 21.12 16.43 16.19
CA ASN A 147 20.84 17.77 16.69
C ASN A 147 21.89 18.76 16.14
N LEU A 148 21.85 19.04 14.83
CA LEU A 148 22.43 20.26 14.29
C LEU A 148 21.47 21.41 14.63
N PRO A 149 21.93 22.49 15.28
CA PRO A 149 21.09 23.63 15.58
C PRO A 149 20.47 24.18 14.28
N GLY A 150 19.14 24.18 14.18
CA GLY A 150 18.39 24.77 13.05
C GLY A 150 17.58 23.81 12.17
N MET A 151 17.63 22.49 12.38
CA MET A 151 16.90 21.51 11.55
C MET A 151 15.69 20.83 12.22
N MET A 152 15.26 21.27 13.42
CA MET A 152 14.06 20.69 14.03
C MET A 152 12.78 21.22 13.36
N GLY A 153 12.05 20.33 12.68
CA GLY A 153 10.68 20.58 12.24
C GLY A 153 9.71 20.68 13.42
N SER A 154 8.61 21.41 13.24
CA SER A 154 7.61 21.68 14.29
C SER A 154 7.02 20.42 14.95
N SER A 155 6.97 19.31 14.22
CA SER A 155 6.49 18.01 14.72
C SER A 155 7.43 17.38 15.76
N THR A 156 8.75 17.60 15.66
CA THR A 156 9.74 17.13 16.64
C THR A 156 9.64 17.91 17.95
N VAL A 157 9.37 19.22 17.86
CA VAL A 157 9.20 20.10 19.03
C VAL A 157 7.93 19.74 19.81
N SER A 158 6.81 19.49 19.10
CA SER A 158 5.57 19.03 19.74
C SER A 158 5.74 17.68 20.46
N ARG A 159 6.52 16.74 19.89
CA ARG A 159 6.81 15.45 20.54
C ARG A 159 7.67 15.61 21.79
N MET A 160 8.66 16.50 21.80
CA MET A 160 9.45 16.78 23.01
C MET A 160 8.58 17.39 24.13
N GLY A 161 7.54 18.15 23.79
CA GLY A 161 6.58 18.69 24.75
C GLY A 161 5.69 17.61 25.41
N GLN A 162 5.24 16.61 24.64
CA GLN A 162 4.35 15.56 25.14
C GLN A 162 5.03 14.56 26.11
N PHE A 163 6.34 14.34 25.97
CA PHE A 163 7.09 13.45 26.88
C PHE A 163 7.54 14.14 28.18
N ARG A 164 7.45 15.47 28.27
CA ARG A 164 7.91 16.23 29.44
C ARG A 164 6.90 16.31 30.60
N GLY A 165 5.71 15.74 30.43
CA GLY A 165 4.61 15.82 31.41
C GLY A 165 4.00 14.47 31.81
N ARG A 166 4.73 13.36 31.71
CA ARG A 166 4.22 12.01 32.01
C ARG A 166 5.12 11.15 32.88
N THR A 167 5.94 11.76 33.74
CA THR A 167 6.78 11.03 34.71
C THR A 167 6.52 11.38 36.17
N ASP A 168 5.45 12.11 36.48
CA ASP A 168 4.95 12.20 37.85
C ASP A 168 3.49 11.69 37.81
N ASP A 169 3.30 10.43 38.24
CA ASP A 169 2.13 9.79 38.90
C ASP A 169 2.35 8.26 38.99
#